data_AF-W7G8D9-F1
#
_entry.id   AF-W7G8D9-F1
#
_cell.length_a   1.000
_cell.length_b   1.000
_cell.length_c   1.000
_cell.angle_alpha   90.00
_cell.angle_beta   90.00
_cell.angle_gamma   90.00
#
_symmetry.space_group_name_H-M   'P 1'
#
loop_
_entity.id
_entity.type
_entity.pdbx_description
1 polymer ?
#
loop_
_entity_poly.entity_id
_entity_poly.type
_entity_poly.pdbx_seq_one_letter_code
_entity_poly.pdbx_strand_id
1 'polypeptide(L)'
;MYCLILSDELTIDLPPVTLTWEKKEILKQKQKESSSSLHFMNLPIYLDKSRNSFIGFWNFPVSKGISEQIWYQRGVAIFLSKTY
;
A
#
# COMPACT_ATOMS: atom_id res chain seq x y z
N MET A 1 -1.70 -15.06 3.56
CA MET A 1 -2.01 -13.81 2.85
C MET A 1 -1.00 -12.76 3.29
N TYR A 2 -0.40 -12.00 2.36
CA TYR A 2 0.68 -11.05 2.64
C TYR A 2 0.11 -9.64 2.89
N CYS A 3 0.66 -8.91 3.86
CA CYS A 3 0.32 -7.52 4.15
C CYS A 3 1.57 -6.72 4.53
N LEU A 4 1.51 -5.40 4.39
CA LEU A 4 2.59 -4.50 4.79
C LEU A 4 2.60 -4.31 6.30
N ILE A 5 3.80 -4.28 6.87
CA ILE A 5 4.09 -4.04 8.28
C ILE A 5 5.14 -2.93 8.34
N LEU A 6 5.05 -2.05 9.34
CA LEU A 6 6.10 -1.06 9.57
C LEU A 6 7.40 -1.76 9.97
N SER A 7 8.51 -1.26 9.43
CA SER A 7 9.86 -1.72 9.71
C SER A 7 10.75 -0.51 10.00
N ASP A 8 11.87 -0.75 10.67
CA ASP A 8 12.94 0.23 10.85
C ASP A 8 13.85 0.31 9.60
N GLU A 9 13.71 -0.62 8.66
CA GLU A 9 14.38 -0.55 7.37
C GLU A 9 13.80 0.56 6.50
N LEU A 10 14.68 1.33 5.85
CA LEU A 10 14.29 2.46 5.00
C LEU A 10 13.51 2.03 3.75
N THR A 11 13.90 0.90 3.15
CA THR A 11 13.28 0.36 1.93
C THR A 11 13.40 -1.16 1.91
N ILE A 12 12.32 -1.83 1.56
CA ILE A 12 12.25 -3.29 1.41
C ILE A 12 11.72 -3.59 0.01
N ASP A 13 12.32 -4.58 -0.65
CA ASP A 13 11.80 -5.08 -1.92
C ASP A 13 10.49 -5.84 -1.69
N LEU A 14 9.45 -5.46 -2.43
CA LEU A 14 8.21 -6.20 -2.42
C LEU A 14 8.36 -7.50 -3.23
N PRO A 15 7.74 -8.61 -2.80
CA PRO A 15 7.55 -9.76 -3.67
C PRO A 15 6.72 -9.35 -4.90
N PRO A 16 6.72 -10.13 -5.99
CA PRO A 16 5.92 -9.82 -7.18
C PRO A 16 4.46 -9.50 -6.81
N VAL A 17 3.98 -8.33 -7.23
CA VAL A 17 2.62 -7.84 -6.94
C VAL A 17 1.80 -7.80 -8.23
N THR A 18 0.58 -8.31 -8.16
CA THR A 18 -0.40 -8.18 -9.25
C THR A 18 -1.32 -6.99 -8.98
N LEU A 19 -1.46 -6.13 -9.98
CA LEU A 19 -2.41 -5.02 -9.95
C LEU A 19 -3.64 -5.38 -10.76
N THR A 20 -4.82 -5.18 -10.17
CA THR A 20 -6.10 -5.42 -10.82
C THR A 20 -6.93 -4.15 -10.86
N TRP A 21 -7.52 -3.87 -12.02
CA TRP A 21 -8.51 -2.81 -12.17
C TRP A 21 -9.88 -3.38 -11.85
N GLU A 22 -10.50 -2.89 -10.79
CA GLU A 22 -11.81 -3.37 -10.33
C GLU A 22 -12.86 -2.25 -10.38
N LYS A 23 -14.09 -2.60 -10.75
CA LYS A 23 -15.22 -1.68 -10.64
C LYS A 23 -15.51 -1.38 -9.17
N LYS A 24 -15.89 -0.13 -8.86
CA LYS A 24 -16.17 0.32 -7.48
C LYS A 24 -17.21 -0.55 -6.75
N GLU A 25 -18.17 -1.11 -7.46
CA GLU A 25 -19.22 -1.99 -6.92
C GLU A 25 -18.64 -3.29 -6.36
N ILE A 26 -17.70 -3.90 -7.08
CA ILE A 26 -17.00 -5.13 -6.69
C ILE A 26 -16.13 -4.85 -5.45
N LEU A 27 -15.48 -3.69 -5.42
CA LEU A 27 -14.66 -3.27 -4.27
C LEU A 27 -15.50 -3.16 -2.98
N LYS A 28 -16.70 -2.57 -3.08
CA LYS A 28 -17.62 -2.43 -1.94
C LYS A 28 -18.16 -3.78 -1.44
N GLN A 29 -18.40 -4.73 -2.35
CA GLN A 29 -18.82 -6.09 -2.00
C GLN A 29 -17.70 -6.82 -1.25
N LYS A 30 -16.47 -6.79 -1.79
CA LYS A 30 -15.30 -7.39 -1.14
C LYS A 30 -15.02 -6.81 0.24
N GLN A 31 -15.12 -5.48 0.41
CA GLN A 31 -14.93 -4.83 1.70
C GLN A 31 -15.96 -5.25 2.76
N LYS A 32 -17.22 -5.49 2.35
CA LYS A 32 -18.27 -5.99 3.25
C LYS A 32 -18.02 -7.44 3.67
N GLU A 33 -17.58 -8.28 2.72
CA GLU A 33 -17.27 -9.70 2.96
C GLU A 33 -15.96 -9.88 3.76
N SER A 34 -14.97 -9.00 3.57
CA SER A 34 -13.66 -9.05 4.24
C SER A 34 -13.64 -8.46 5.66
N SER A 35 -14.81 -8.25 6.27
CA SER A 35 -15.00 -7.59 7.57
C SER A 35 -14.26 -8.24 8.75
N SER A 36 -13.56 -9.37 8.56
CA SER A 36 -12.82 -10.06 9.63
C SER A 36 -11.29 -9.99 9.56
N SER A 37 -10.60 -9.67 8.45
CA SER A 37 -9.14 -9.91 8.41
C SER A 37 -8.20 -8.84 7.83
N LEU A 38 -8.64 -7.87 7.03
CA LEU A 38 -7.69 -6.95 6.36
C LEU A 38 -8.05 -5.48 6.51
N HIS A 39 -7.04 -4.69 6.85
CA HIS A 39 -7.08 -3.23 6.74
C HIS A 39 -6.35 -2.84 5.46
N PHE A 40 -6.85 -1.85 4.72
CA PHE A 40 -6.18 -1.35 3.53
C PHE A 40 -5.71 0.08 3.75
N MET A 41 -4.54 0.43 3.19
CA MET A 41 -4.04 1.79 3.17
C MET A 41 -3.83 2.23 1.73
N ASN A 42 -4.26 3.45 1.43
CA ASN A 42 -4.04 4.07 0.15
C ASN A 42 -2.67 4.76 0.15
N LEU A 43 -1.67 4.13 -0.46
CA LEU A 43 -0.28 4.57 -0.41
C LEU A 43 0.13 5.26 -1.72
N PRO A 44 0.92 6.35 -1.65
CA PRO A 44 1.42 7.03 -2.83
C PRO A 44 2.51 6.20 -3.51
N ILE A 45 2.54 6.28 -4.82
CA ILE A 45 3.47 5.56 -5.68
C ILE A 45 4.25 6.56 -6.50
N TYR A 46 5.56 6.41 -6.44
CA TYR A 46 6.50 7.24 -7.18
C TYR A 46 7.31 6.37 -8.12
N LEU A 47 7.84 6.99 -9.18
CA LEU A 47 8.76 6.32 -10.08
C LEU A 47 10.02 5.88 -9.33
N ASP A 48 10.55 6.74 -8.47
CA ASP A 48 11.81 6.51 -7.74
C ASP A 48 11.82 7.20 -6.36
N LYS A 49 12.94 7.03 -5.64
CA LYS A 49 13.12 7.52 -4.26
C LYS A 49 13.16 9.04 -4.12
N SER A 50 13.33 9.80 -5.22
CA SER A 50 13.33 11.26 -5.18
C SER A 50 11.96 11.84 -4.80
N ARG A 51 10.89 11.04 -4.95
CA ARG A 51 9.49 11.45 -4.75
C ARG A 51 9.05 12.62 -5.64
N ASN A 52 9.80 12.94 -6.69
CA ASN A 52 9.46 14.01 -7.64
C ASN A 52 8.48 13.57 -8.73
N SER A 53 8.53 12.28 -9.09
CA SER A 53 7.70 11.71 -10.15
C SER A 53 6.57 10.88 -9.56
N PHE A 54 5.45 11.53 -9.22
CA PHE A 54 4.25 10.88 -8.69
C PHE A 54 3.45 10.16 -9.79
N ILE A 55 3.05 8.92 -9.52
CA ILE A 55 2.29 8.07 -10.45
C ILE A 55 0.82 8.00 -10.05
N GLY A 56 0.54 7.84 -8.77
CA GLY A 56 -0.82 7.63 -8.28
C GLY A 56 -0.88 7.05 -6.88
N PHE A 57 -2.07 6.65 -6.48
CA PHE A 57 -2.32 5.95 -5.23
C PHE A 57 -2.92 4.57 -5.50
N TRP A 58 -2.44 3.55 -4.79
CA TRP A 58 -3.06 2.22 -4.77
C TRP A 58 -3.31 1.75 -3.34
N ASN A 59 -4.30 0.87 -3.20
CA ASN A 59 -4.66 0.27 -1.92
C ASN A 59 -3.82 -0.98 -1.67
N PHE A 60 -3.08 -0.99 -0.56
CA PHE A 60 -2.31 -2.13 -0.09
C PHE A 60 -2.89 -2.69 1.21
N PRO A 61 -2.91 -4.03 1.38
CA PRO A 61 -3.27 -4.63 2.66
C PRO A 61 -2.18 -4.30 3.69
N VAL A 62 -2.58 -3.86 4.88
CA VAL A 62 -1.70 -3.52 6.00
C VAL A 62 -2.11 -4.24 7.28
N SER A 63 -1.16 -4.34 8.23
CA SER A 63 -1.42 -4.91 9.55
C SER A 63 -2.47 -4.11 10.34
N LYS A 64 -3.44 -4.80 10.96
CA LYS A 64 -4.52 -4.18 11.76
C LYS A 64 -4.08 -3.49 13.06
N GLY A 65 -2.88 -3.77 13.55
CA GLY A 65 -2.39 -3.26 14.85
C GLY A 65 -1.92 -1.80 14.84
N ILE A 66 -1.92 -1.15 13.67
CA ILE A 66 -1.37 0.18 13.49
C ILE A 66 -2.44 1.07 12.88
N SER A 67 -2.70 2.22 13.50
CA SER A 67 -3.72 3.15 13.01
C SER A 67 -3.30 3.84 11.71
N GLU A 68 -4.27 4.23 10.89
CA GLU A 68 -4.01 4.94 9.63
C GLU A 68 -3.16 6.20 9.81
N GLN A 69 -3.37 6.94 10.90
CA GLN A 69 -2.61 8.16 11.18
C GLN A 69 -1.11 7.89 11.31
N ILE A 70 -0.73 6.77 11.94
CA ILE A 70 0.68 6.39 12.10
C ILE A 70 1.29 6.08 10.73
N TRP A 71 0.57 5.39 9.85
CA TRP A 71 1.03 5.14 8.47
C TRP A 71 1.27 6.43 7.70
N TYR A 72 0.36 7.41 7.81
CA TYR A 72 0.52 8.71 7.15
C TYR A 72 1.68 9.51 7.74
N GLN A 73 1.84 9.54 9.06
CA GLN A 73 2.94 10.24 9.73
C GLN A 73 4.31 9.64 9.39
N ARG A 74 4.39 8.32 9.17
CA ARG A 74 5.61 7.64 8.71
C ARG A 74 5.95 7.92 7.25
N GLY A 75 5.03 8.51 6.47
CA GLY A 75 5.29 8.91 5.09
C GLY A 75 5.67 7.76 4.17
N VAL A 76 5.07 6.58 4.38
CA VAL A 76 5.32 5.35 3.62
C VAL A 76 4.89 5.55 2.17
N ALA A 77 5.73 5.09 1.24
CA ALA A 77 5.50 5.19 -0.20
C ALA A 77 6.04 3.95 -0.92
N ILE A 78 5.53 3.68 -2.13
CA ILE A 78 6.01 2.62 -3.01
C ILE A 78 6.82 3.22 -4.15
N PHE A 79 7.94 2.58 -4.50
CA PHE A 79 8.82 3.01 -5.58
C PHE A 79 8.85 1.93 -6.67
N LEU A 80 8.64 2.32 -7.92
CA LEU A 80 8.63 1.38 -9.06
C LEU A 80 10.03 1.07 -9.59
N SER A 81 10.95 2.03 -9.46
CA SER A 81 12.34 1.91 -9.86
C SER A 81 13.25 1.88 -8.65
N LYS A 82 14.32 1.09 -8.78
CA LYS A 82 15.42 1.07 -7.81
C LYS A 82 16.52 2.08 -8.14
N THR A 83 16.41 2.84 -9.23
CA THR A 83 17.46 3.78 -9.66
C THR A 83 17.89 4.66 -8.49
N TYR A 84 19.13 4.45 -8.07
CA TYR A 84 19.82 5.12 -6.98
C TYR A 84 20.34 6.47 -7.44
#